data_AF-A0AA40A9B9-F1
#
_entry.id   AF-A0AA40A9B9-F1
#
_cell.length_a   1.000
_cell.length_b   1.000
_cell.length_c   1.000
_cell.angle_alpha   90.00
_cell.angle_beta   90.00
_cell.angle_gamma   90.00
#
_symmetry.space_group_name_H-M   'P 1'
#
loop_
_entity.id
_entity.type
_entity.pdbx_description
1 polymer ?
#
loop_
_entity_poly.entity_id
_entity_poly.type
_entity_poly.pdbx_seq_one_letter_code
_entity_poly.pdbx_strand_id
1 'polypeptide(L)'
;MPRQVYSRIYSIAPLHHANLQFQLRQLRPALPRMLAPMSIKQPSPEVLFTSFKKSVESTQKEISSFKEAITSEKSRKVFQKASESRRANPKGIKPWRARDDPEWTSRKRQKLTELQPTGKAKPLKRDWQ
;
A
#
# COMPACT_ATOMS: atom_id res chain seq x y z
N MET A 1 -12.14 29.65 -27.91
CA MET A 1 -11.08 28.63 -27.77
C MET A 1 -9.83 29.31 -27.22
N PRO A 2 -9.26 28.84 -26.10
CA PRO A 2 -7.93 28.22 -26.20
C PRO A 2 -7.81 26.99 -25.28
N ARG A 3 -7.76 25.80 -25.90
CA ARG A 3 -7.53 24.50 -25.24
C ARG A 3 -6.10 24.01 -25.55
N GLN A 4 -5.02 24.66 -25.11
CA GLN A 4 -3.68 24.07 -25.32
C GLN A 4 -2.57 24.46 -24.31
N VAL A 5 -2.88 24.99 -23.11
CA VAL A 5 -1.81 25.36 -22.14
C VAL A 5 -1.82 24.53 -20.85
N TYR A 6 -2.89 23.75 -20.60
CA TYR A 6 -2.98 22.97 -19.36
C TYR A 6 -2.24 21.62 -19.39
N SER A 7 -1.64 21.18 -20.50
CA SER A 7 -1.16 19.79 -20.63
C SER A 7 0.21 19.47 -20.02
N ARG A 8 1.01 20.45 -19.57
CA ARG A 8 2.39 20.20 -19.12
C ARG A 8 2.61 20.17 -17.61
N ILE A 9 1.69 20.72 -16.82
CA ILE A 9 1.87 20.93 -15.37
C ILE A 9 1.15 19.86 -14.51
N TYR A 10 0.22 19.08 -15.09
CA TYR A 10 -0.54 18.06 -14.36
C TYR A 10 0.11 16.66 -14.31
N SER A 11 1.33 16.48 -14.80
CA SER A 11 1.85 15.11 -15.03
C SER A 11 2.63 14.48 -13.86
N ILE A 12 3.15 15.24 -12.89
CA ILE A 12 4.14 14.70 -11.93
C ILE A 12 3.50 14.15 -10.64
N ALA A 13 2.42 14.77 -10.15
CA ALA A 13 1.78 14.37 -8.89
C ALA A 13 1.11 12.97 -8.94
N PRO A 14 0.41 12.58 -10.02
CA PRO A 14 -0.16 11.23 -10.13
C PRO A 14 0.92 10.14 -10.16
N LEU A 15 2.02 10.39 -10.88
CA LEU A 15 3.15 9.47 -10.99
C LEU A 15 3.86 9.26 -9.65
N HIS A 16 4.06 10.34 -8.89
CA HIS A 16 4.71 10.27 -7.58
C HIS A 16 3.89 9.45 -6.57
N HIS A 17 2.59 9.70 -6.50
CA HIS A 17 1.68 8.94 -5.65
C HIS A 17 1.61 7.46 -6.07
N ALA A 18 1.54 7.17 -7.37
CA ALA A 18 1.56 5.79 -7.87
C ALA A 18 2.86 5.04 -7.49
N ASN A 19 4.01 5.71 -7.57
CA ASN A 19 5.29 5.13 -7.16
C ASN A 19 5.32 4.81 -5.66
N LEU A 20 4.85 5.74 -4.81
CA LEU A 20 4.74 5.49 -3.36
C LEU A 20 3.83 4.29 -3.06
N GLN A 21 2.71 4.15 -3.78
CA GLN A 21 1.82 2.99 -3.63
C GLN A 21 2.49 1.69 -4.05
N PHE A 22 3.26 1.71 -5.13
CA PHE A 22 4.03 0.55 -5.57
C PHE A 22 5.06 0.13 -4.52
N GLN A 23 5.87 1.06 -4.02
CA GLN A 23 6.84 0.80 -2.96
C GLN A 23 6.18 0.26 -1.69
N LEU A 24 5.06 0.84 -1.26
CA LEU A 24 4.30 0.34 -0.10
C LEU A 24 3.81 -1.10 -0.30
N ARG A 25 3.39 -1.47 -1.52
CA ARG A 25 2.97 -2.85 -1.82
C ARG A 25 4.14 -3.82 -1.75
N GLN A 26 5.34 -3.42 -2.19
CA GLN A 26 6.55 -4.24 -2.06
C GLN A 26 6.93 -4.52 -0.61
N LEU A 27 6.59 -3.62 0.32
CA LEU A 27 6.82 -3.81 1.76
C LEU A 27 5.81 -4.76 2.44
N ARG A 28 4.67 -5.10 1.82
CA ARG A 28 3.70 -6.03 2.42
C ARG A 28 4.30 -7.39 2.78
N PRO A 29 5.09 -8.05 1.91
CA PRO A 29 5.76 -9.29 2.25
C PRO A 29 7.02 -9.12 3.13
N ALA A 30 7.32 -7.93 3.67
CA ALA A 30 8.53 -7.69 4.46
C ALA A 30 8.66 -8.65 5.66
N LEU A 31 7.62 -8.76 6.49
CA LEU A 31 7.62 -9.66 7.64
C LEU A 31 7.79 -11.14 7.23
N PRO A 32 6.98 -11.69 6.30
CA PRO A 32 7.22 -13.05 5.79
C PRO A 32 8.65 -13.26 5.25
N ARG A 33 9.22 -12.28 4.55
CA ARG A 33 10.59 -12.37 4.01
C ARG A 33 11.65 -12.41 5.12
N MET A 34 11.51 -11.58 6.15
CA MET A 34 12.41 -11.59 7.32
C MET A 34 12.41 -12.94 8.04
N LEU A 35 11.24 -13.57 8.14
CA LEU A 35 11.06 -14.84 8.85
C LEU A 35 11.36 -16.06 7.97
N ALA A 36 11.45 -15.91 6.65
CA ALA A 36 11.66 -17.01 5.71
C ALA A 36 12.85 -17.94 6.08
N PRO A 37 14.02 -17.43 6.53
CA PRO A 37 15.13 -18.29 6.92
C PRO A 37 14.84 -19.22 8.10
N MET A 38 13.90 -18.87 8.97
CA MET A 38 13.47 -19.69 10.12
C MET A 38 12.48 -20.79 9.72
N SER A 39 11.84 -20.68 8.55
CA SER A 39 10.94 -21.71 8.03
C SER A 39 11.69 -22.90 7.41
N ILE A 40 12.98 -22.74 7.13
CA ILE A 40 13.83 -23.74 6.47
C ILE A 40 14.64 -24.49 7.53
N LYS A 41 14.67 -25.83 7.43
CA LYS A 41 15.56 -26.64 8.26
C LYS A 41 17.01 -26.37 7.86
N GLN A 42 17.77 -25.71 8.75
CA GLN A 42 19.17 -25.38 8.54
C GLN A 42 20.09 -26.44 9.17
N PRO A 43 21.29 -26.66 8.61
CA PRO A 43 22.23 -27.67 9.12
C PRO A 43 22.88 -27.26 10.46
N SER A 44 22.92 -25.96 10.79
CA SER A 44 23.50 -25.43 12.02
C SER A 44 22.78 -24.15 12.49
N PRO A 45 22.71 -23.90 13.82
CA PRO A 45 22.17 -22.65 14.39
C PRO A 45 22.87 -21.38 13.88
N GLU A 46 24.18 -21.44 13.62
CA GLU A 46 24.96 -20.30 13.11
C GLU A 46 24.53 -19.90 11.70
N VAL A 47 24.27 -20.89 10.85
CA VAL A 47 23.78 -20.69 9.49
C VAL A 47 22.36 -20.10 9.51
N LEU A 48 21.53 -20.53 10.44
CA LEU A 48 20.20 -19.94 10.66
C LEU A 48 20.31 -18.47 11.08
N PHE A 49 21.13 -18.16 12.09
CA PHE A 49 21.26 -16.79 12.58
C PHE A 49 21.82 -15.84 11.51
N THR A 50 22.86 -16.28 10.79
CA THR A 50 23.45 -15.46 9.71
C THR A 50 22.49 -15.22 8.55
N SER A 51 21.72 -16.23 8.13
CA SER A 51 20.71 -16.07 7.06
C SER A 51 19.54 -15.19 7.51
N PHE A 52 19.06 -15.34 8.74
CA PHE A 52 18.06 -14.47 9.34
C PHE A 52 18.54 -13.01 9.41
N LYS A 53 19.73 -12.77 9.95
CA LYS A 53 20.33 -11.44 10.06
C LYS A 53 20.43 -10.75 8.70
N LYS A 54 20.90 -11.46 7.67
CA LYS A 54 20.95 -10.95 6.29
C LYS A 54 19.56 -10.56 5.76
N SER A 55 18.54 -11.38 6.00
CA SER A 55 17.17 -11.08 5.57
C SER A 55 16.61 -9.83 6.25
N VAL A 56 16.86 -9.70 7.56
CA VAL A 56 16.48 -8.54 8.37
C VAL A 56 17.17 -7.27 7.86
N GLU A 57 18.48 -7.31 7.65
CA GLU A 57 19.26 -6.17 7.16
C GLU A 57 18.80 -5.69 5.77
N SER A 58 18.52 -6.63 4.85
CA SER A 58 17.98 -6.29 3.54
C SER A 58 16.61 -5.62 3.64
N THR A 59 15.71 -6.20 4.43
CA THR A 59 14.35 -5.66 4.62
C THR A 59 14.38 -4.29 5.30
N GLN A 60 15.28 -4.10 6.26
CA GLN A 60 15.46 -2.81 6.94
C GLN A 60 15.87 -1.71 5.96
N LYS A 61 16.73 -2.00 4.97
CA LYS A 61 17.10 -1.04 3.92
C LYS A 61 15.89 -0.63 3.08
N GLU A 62 15.04 -1.58 2.70
CA GLU A 62 13.80 -1.28 1.94
C GLU A 62 12.85 -0.38 2.76
N ILE A 63 12.67 -0.68 4.05
CA ILE A 63 11.83 0.12 4.94
C ILE A 63 12.38 1.54 5.10
N SER A 64 13.69 1.68 5.31
CA SER A 64 14.34 2.99 5.42
C SER A 64 14.20 3.80 4.14
N SER A 65 14.44 3.19 2.98
CA SER A 65 14.28 3.85 1.67
C SER A 65 12.85 4.33 1.43
N PHE A 66 11.85 3.52 1.78
CA PHE A 66 10.46 3.94 1.69
C PHE A 66 10.12 5.08 2.66
N LYS A 67 10.67 5.02 3.89
CA LYS A 67 10.50 6.08 4.88
C LYS A 67 11.04 7.42 4.34
N GLU A 68 12.22 7.41 3.73
CA GLU A 68 12.78 8.61 3.08
C GLU A 68 11.90 9.10 1.93
N ALA A 69 11.43 8.18 1.09
CA ALA A 69 10.56 8.51 -0.04
C ALA A 69 9.26 9.17 0.43
N ILE A 70 8.61 8.66 1.47
CA ILE A 70 7.35 9.22 1.99
C ILE A 70 7.55 10.53 2.75
N THR A 71 8.71 10.73 3.39
CA THR A 71 9.05 11.99 4.09
C THR A 71 9.67 13.06 3.19
N SER A 72 9.99 12.73 1.94
CA SER A 72 10.56 13.69 0.99
C SER A 72 9.68 14.92 0.81
N GLU A 73 10.30 16.07 0.53
CA GLU A 73 9.58 17.33 0.33
C GLU A 73 8.52 17.22 -0.78
N LYS A 74 8.82 16.46 -1.83
CA LYS A 74 7.89 16.17 -2.93
C LYS A 74 6.65 15.42 -2.44
N SER A 75 6.83 14.38 -1.63
CA SER A 75 5.70 13.65 -1.00
C SER A 75 4.87 14.57 -0.12
N ARG A 76 5.53 15.41 0.69
CA ARG A 76 4.87 16.38 1.56
C ARG A 76 4.01 17.37 0.76
N LYS A 77 4.53 17.93 -0.34
CA LYS A 77 3.79 18.83 -1.24
C LYS A 77 2.56 18.15 -1.84
N VAL A 78 2.69 16.89 -2.27
CA VAL A 78 1.56 16.12 -2.84
C VAL A 78 0.48 15.87 -1.77
N PHE A 79 0.85 15.44 -0.57
CA PHE A 79 -0.10 15.20 0.51
C PHE A 79 -0.75 16.49 1.02
N GLN A 80 0.00 17.59 1.10
CA GLN A 80 -0.51 18.90 1.47
C GLN A 80 -1.56 19.38 0.45
N LYS A 81 -1.23 19.33 -0.85
CA LYS A 81 -2.17 19.68 -1.93
C LYS A 81 -3.45 18.83 -1.87
N ALA A 82 -3.33 17.53 -1.58
CA ALA A 82 -4.48 16.64 -1.41
C ALA A 82 -5.34 17.02 -0.19
N SER A 83 -4.70 17.44 0.91
CA SER A 83 -5.39 17.94 2.12
C SER A 83 -6.11 19.27 1.85
N GLU A 84 -5.44 20.22 1.19
CA GLU A 84 -6.01 21.52 0.81
C GLU A 84 -7.20 21.35 -0.13
N SER A 85 -7.07 20.51 -1.16
CA SER A 85 -8.17 20.20 -2.08
C SER A 85 -9.39 19.62 -1.36
N ARG A 86 -9.18 18.73 -0.38
CA ARG A 86 -10.25 18.16 0.44
C ARG A 86 -10.95 19.21 1.30
N ARG A 87 -10.21 20.18 1.84
CA ARG A 87 -10.77 21.29 2.65
C ARG A 87 -11.56 22.27 1.78
N ALA A 88 -11.07 22.57 0.57
CA ALA A 88 -11.70 23.50 -0.35
C ALA A 88 -12.99 22.96 -0.98
N ASN A 89 -13.07 21.63 -1.22
CA ASN A 89 -14.27 20.99 -1.74
C ASN A 89 -14.61 19.72 -0.94
N PRO A 90 -15.22 19.88 0.25
CA PRO A 90 -15.63 18.74 1.05
C PRO A 90 -16.87 18.11 0.43
N LYS A 91 -16.68 17.11 -0.44
CA LYS A 91 -17.76 16.32 -1.06
C LYS A 91 -18.57 15.46 -0.06
N GLY A 92 -18.53 15.77 1.24
CA GLY A 92 -19.08 14.92 2.31
C GLY A 92 -18.36 13.58 2.50
N ILE A 93 -17.27 13.31 1.77
CA ILE A 93 -16.55 12.04 1.83
C ILE A 93 -15.69 12.00 3.09
N LYS A 94 -16.16 11.27 4.11
CA LYS A 94 -15.41 11.00 5.33
C LYS A 94 -14.10 10.24 4.99
N PRO A 95 -12.93 10.64 5.53
CA PRO A 95 -11.72 9.84 5.39
C PRO A 95 -11.94 8.46 5.98
N TRP A 96 -11.70 7.41 5.19
CA TRP A 96 -11.82 6.04 5.66
C TRP A 96 -10.79 5.77 6.75
N ARG A 97 -11.23 5.50 7.99
CA ARG A 97 -10.37 4.97 9.04
C ARG A 97 -10.53 3.45 9.05
N ALA A 98 -9.46 2.73 9.37
CA ALA A 98 -9.55 1.27 9.51
C ALA A 98 -10.67 0.87 10.48
N ARG A 99 -10.87 1.63 11.57
CA ARG A 99 -11.93 1.40 12.56
C ARG A 99 -13.35 1.73 12.09
N ASP A 100 -13.51 2.44 10.96
CA ASP A 100 -14.84 2.74 10.41
C ASP A 100 -15.47 1.52 9.72
N ASP A 101 -14.69 0.46 9.45
CA ASP A 101 -15.19 -0.84 8.98
C ASP A 101 -15.39 -1.78 10.19
N PRO A 102 -16.63 -2.20 10.51
CA PRO A 102 -16.91 -3.07 11.65
C PRO A 102 -16.12 -4.40 11.61
N GLU A 103 -15.77 -4.87 10.43
CA GLU A 103 -15.09 -6.15 10.20
C GLU A 103 -13.59 -5.98 9.96
N TRP A 104 -13.00 -4.82 10.28
CA TRP A 104 -11.60 -4.52 9.95
C TRP A 104 -10.57 -5.43 10.63
N THR A 105 -10.90 -6.02 11.79
CA THR A 105 -10.06 -7.00 12.51
C THR A 105 -10.57 -8.43 12.39
N SER A 106 -11.71 -8.66 11.74
CA SER A 106 -12.34 -9.98 11.77
C SER A 106 -11.64 -10.95 10.82
N ARG A 107 -11.30 -12.14 11.34
CA ARG A 107 -10.68 -13.25 10.58
C ARG A 107 -11.51 -13.70 9.37
N LYS A 108 -12.78 -13.32 9.28
CA LYS A 108 -13.69 -13.68 8.18
C LYS A 108 -13.25 -13.09 6.84
N ARG A 109 -12.59 -11.92 6.82
CA ARG A 109 -12.07 -11.31 5.58
C ARG A 109 -10.95 -12.12 4.92
N GLN A 110 -10.14 -12.84 5.71
CA GLN A 110 -9.09 -13.73 5.19
C GLN A 110 -9.72 -14.90 4.40
N LYS A 111 -10.79 -15.50 4.93
CA LYS A 111 -11.51 -16.59 4.25
C LYS A 111 -12.17 -16.18 2.94
N LEU A 112 -12.63 -14.93 2.79
CA LEU A 112 -13.21 -14.46 1.53
C LEU A 112 -12.16 -14.37 0.40
N THR A 113 -10.89 -14.17 0.77
CA THR A 113 -9.78 -14.08 -0.20
C THR A 113 -9.26 -15.46 -0.60
N GLU A 114 -9.43 -16.48 0.27
CA GLU A 114 -9.07 -17.87 -0.01
C GLU A 114 -10.15 -18.64 -0.82
N LEU A 115 -11.39 -18.15 -0.87
CA LEU A 115 -12.52 -18.84 -1.52
C LEU A 115 -12.84 -18.40 -2.96
N GLN A 116 -11.83 -18.05 -3.76
CA GLN A 116 -12.00 -17.97 -5.21
C GLN A 116 -10.74 -18.47 -5.94
N PRO A 117 -10.68 -19.77 -6.25
CA PRO A 117 -10.44 -20.18 -7.62
C PRO A 117 -11.74 -20.80 -8.11
N THR A 118 -12.26 -20.26 -9.21
CA THR A 118 -13.45 -20.72 -9.93
C THR A 118 -14.80 -20.29 -9.37
N GLY A 119 -15.65 -19.75 -10.26
CA GLY A 119 -17.09 -19.91 -10.15
C GLY A 119 -17.93 -18.67 -9.85
N LYS A 120 -17.99 -17.75 -10.83
CA LYS A 120 -19.11 -16.83 -11.12
C LYS A 120 -19.44 -15.74 -10.07
N ALA A 121 -19.02 -14.51 -10.40
CA ALA A 121 -19.56 -13.31 -9.78
C ALA A 121 -21.07 -13.20 -10.07
N LYS A 122 -21.91 -13.21 -9.03
CA LYS A 122 -23.31 -12.82 -9.14
C LYS A 122 -23.37 -11.31 -9.40
N PRO A 123 -24.05 -10.84 -10.46
CA PRO A 123 -24.17 -9.41 -10.73
C PRO A 123 -25.02 -8.75 -9.63
N LEU A 124 -24.48 -7.69 -9.04
CA LEU A 124 -25.20 -6.82 -8.12
C LEU A 124 -26.35 -6.16 -8.91
N LYS A 125 -27.59 -6.56 -8.66
CA LYS A 125 -28.76 -5.87 -9.22
C LYS A 125 -28.75 -4.44 -8.70
N ARG A 126 -28.61 -3.48 -9.63
CA ARG A 126 -28.77 -2.05 -9.37
C ARG A 126 -30.22 -1.72 -9.72
N ASP A 127 -31.07 -1.68 -8.71
CA ASP A 127 -32.42 -1.16 -8.83
C ASP A 127 -32.32 0.36 -8.65
N TRP A 128 -32.50 1.11 -9.74
CA TRP A 128 -32.77 2.54 -9.71
C TRP A 128 -34.26 2.71 -9.96
N GLN A 129 -35.00 3.07 -8.91
CA GLN A 129 -36.28 3.78 -9.02
C GLN A 129 -36.07 5.20 -8.52
#